data_AF-A0A535Q4C4-F1
#
_entry.id   AF-A0A535Q4C4-F1
#
_cell.length_a   1.000
_cell.length_b   1.000
_cell.length_c   1.000
_cell.angle_alpha   90.00
_cell.angle_beta   90.00
_cell.angle_gamma   90.00
#
_symmetry.space_group_name_H-M   'P 1'
#
loop_
_entity.id
_entity.type
_entity.pdbx_description
1 polymer ?
#
loop_
_entity_poly.entity_id
_entity_poly.type
_entity_poly.pdbx_seq_one_letter_code
_entity_poly.pdbx_strand_id
1 'polypeptide(L)'
;MARKKESISSLSKEENAQLQLSLEQFHRIADKLHASTNKEEAEAALSEINKLGEATQVALLKALSKERESDAADIALALNELSPNKSVRKEARRTLIRMEEARLYPQWRPPVVRTPVASIPVSHPPRFWRGYITRSREEGEVQIILCWEQGFDYGDVRMFIFLVDFWEQGLKEFINELTNKRSVETQVQRLRAQVPDITVMDITLAEGRRLLEEALAVNAWRRITPHKDYRHYLPLFNQLVMDAEDAGEDRGLTFIDPNLEVDEIAATFVSAWSLGDFGLTYDLLANDSPLREGLERDEWIERH
;
A
#
# COMPACT_ATOMS: atom_id res chain seq x y z
N MET A 1 -21.20 27.44 -29.24
CA MET A 1 -19.95 26.80 -28.76
C MET A 1 -20.11 25.30 -28.90
N ALA A 2 -19.15 24.67 -29.57
CA ALA A 2 -19.28 23.35 -30.18
C ALA A 2 -19.27 22.20 -29.15
N ARG A 3 -20.36 21.41 -29.12
CA ARG A 3 -20.31 20.05 -28.59
C ARG A 3 -19.55 19.19 -29.59
N LYS A 4 -18.32 18.84 -29.25
CA LYS A 4 -17.48 17.90 -30.00
C LYS A 4 -18.18 16.53 -29.97
N LYS A 5 -18.71 16.13 -31.12
CA LYS A 5 -19.32 14.82 -31.38
C LYS A 5 -18.29 13.74 -31.04
N GLU A 6 -18.59 12.91 -30.04
CA GLU A 6 -17.81 11.70 -29.78
C GLU A 6 -17.90 10.80 -31.01
N SER A 7 -16.74 10.57 -31.63
CA SER A 7 -16.58 9.65 -32.75
C SER A 7 -16.71 8.22 -32.23
N ILE A 8 -17.93 7.68 -32.25
CA ILE A 8 -18.14 6.24 -32.26
C ILE A 8 -17.58 5.75 -33.59
N SER A 9 -16.33 5.28 -33.56
CA SER A 9 -15.76 4.52 -34.67
C SER A 9 -16.66 3.30 -34.86
N SER A 10 -17.43 3.31 -35.95
CA SER A 10 -18.20 2.16 -36.39
C SER A 10 -17.19 1.11 -36.84
N LEU A 11 -17.10 0.00 -36.10
CA LEU A 11 -16.29 -1.16 -36.48
C LEU A 11 -16.63 -1.58 -37.92
N SER A 12 -15.62 -2.03 -38.68
CA SER A 12 -15.82 -2.60 -40.01
C SER A 12 -16.68 -3.88 -39.96
N LYS A 13 -17.14 -4.36 -41.12
CA LYS A 13 -17.88 -5.64 -41.17
C LYS A 13 -17.00 -6.81 -40.70
N GLU A 14 -15.72 -6.80 -41.05
CA GLU A 14 -14.75 -7.80 -40.60
C GLU A 14 -14.50 -7.70 -39.08
N GLU A 15 -14.34 -6.48 -38.54
CA GLU A 15 -14.13 -6.27 -37.10
C GLU A 15 -15.35 -6.70 -36.27
N ASN A 16 -16.57 -6.46 -36.76
CA ASN A 16 -17.78 -6.96 -36.12
C ASN A 16 -17.88 -8.49 -36.14
N ALA A 17 -17.48 -9.14 -37.24
CA ALA A 17 -17.46 -10.60 -37.33
C ALA A 17 -16.44 -11.21 -36.34
N GLN A 18 -15.27 -10.58 -36.20
CA GLN A 18 -14.24 -11.00 -35.23
C GLN A 18 -14.69 -10.79 -33.78
N LEU A 19 -15.37 -9.67 -33.50
CA LEU A 19 -15.97 -9.40 -32.19
C LEU A 19 -17.00 -10.48 -31.82
N GLN A 20 -17.90 -10.81 -32.73
CA GLN A 20 -18.95 -11.79 -32.50
C GLN A 20 -18.37 -13.20 -32.26
N LEU A 21 -17.37 -13.59 -33.05
CA LEU A 21 -16.67 -14.86 -32.86
C LEU A 21 -15.93 -14.92 -31.51
N SER A 22 -15.37 -13.79 -31.04
CA SER A 22 -14.71 -13.72 -29.74
C SER A 22 -15.70 -13.81 -28.57
N LEU A 23 -16.90 -13.25 -28.73
CA LEU A 23 -18.00 -13.39 -27.76
C LEU A 23 -18.57 -14.82 -27.74
N GLU A 24 -18.63 -15.51 -28.87
CA GLU A 24 -19.07 -16.91 -28.86
C GLU A 24 -18.06 -17.85 -28.17
N GLN A 25 -16.80 -17.43 -28.06
CA GLN A 25 -15.71 -18.25 -27.54
C GLN A 25 -15.22 -17.83 -26.15
N PHE A 26 -15.79 -16.79 -25.54
CA PHE A 26 -15.21 -16.21 -24.32
C PHE A 26 -15.18 -17.24 -23.17
N HIS A 27 -16.23 -18.06 -22.98
CA HIS A 27 -16.22 -19.15 -22.01
C HIS A 27 -15.04 -20.11 -22.19
N ARG A 28 -14.79 -20.52 -23.44
CA ARG A 28 -13.66 -21.42 -23.75
C ARG A 28 -12.32 -20.76 -23.46
N ILE A 29 -12.22 -19.44 -23.60
CA ILE A 29 -11.03 -18.68 -23.26
C ILE A 29 -10.88 -18.60 -21.73
N ALA A 30 -11.97 -18.38 -20.99
CA ALA A 30 -11.98 -18.43 -19.53
C ALA A 30 -11.58 -19.81 -18.99
N ASP A 31 -12.09 -20.89 -19.58
CA ASP A 31 -11.68 -22.27 -19.23
C ASP A 31 -10.19 -22.48 -19.42
N LYS A 32 -9.62 -21.98 -20.53
CA LYS A 32 -8.17 -22.05 -20.79
C LYS A 32 -7.38 -21.21 -19.78
N LEU A 33 -7.89 -20.05 -19.38
CA LEU A 33 -7.30 -19.22 -18.35
C LEU A 33 -7.27 -19.97 -17.02
N HIS A 34 -8.38 -20.59 -16.61
CA HIS A 34 -8.45 -21.41 -15.40
C HIS A 34 -7.56 -22.65 -15.44
N ALA A 35 -7.35 -23.23 -16.62
CA ALA A 35 -6.42 -24.35 -16.82
C ALA A 35 -4.95 -23.92 -16.88
N SER A 36 -4.65 -22.62 -16.98
CA SER A 36 -3.28 -22.12 -17.09
C SER A 36 -2.56 -22.20 -15.75
N THR A 37 -1.35 -22.75 -15.76
CA THR A 37 -0.50 -22.92 -14.57
C THR A 37 0.66 -21.94 -14.51
N ASN A 38 0.99 -21.29 -15.62
CA ASN A 38 2.03 -20.28 -15.75
C ASN A 38 1.56 -19.10 -16.63
N LYS A 39 2.36 -18.02 -16.66
CA LYS A 39 2.03 -16.79 -17.38
C LYS A 39 2.01 -16.99 -18.89
N GLU A 40 2.91 -17.80 -19.42
CA GLU A 40 3.00 -18.10 -20.85
C GLU A 40 1.73 -18.81 -21.35
N GLU A 41 1.19 -19.74 -20.57
CA GLU A 41 -0.08 -20.42 -20.84
C GLU A 41 -1.26 -19.44 -20.80
N ALA A 42 -1.29 -18.52 -19.83
CA ALA A 42 -2.34 -17.51 -19.74
C ALA A 42 -2.26 -16.47 -20.88
N GLU A 43 -1.06 -16.05 -21.28
CA GLU A 43 -0.86 -15.19 -22.45
C GLU A 43 -1.25 -15.91 -23.75
N ALA A 44 -0.96 -17.21 -23.84
CA ALA A 44 -1.39 -18.05 -24.96
C ALA A 44 -2.91 -18.21 -25.01
N ALA A 45 -3.59 -18.30 -23.86
CA ALA A 45 -5.05 -18.32 -23.81
C ALA A 45 -5.67 -17.02 -24.37
N LEU A 46 -5.01 -15.88 -24.14
CA LEU A 46 -5.43 -14.57 -24.66
C LEU A 46 -4.94 -14.25 -26.08
N SER A 47 -4.13 -15.11 -26.70
CA SER A 47 -3.44 -14.77 -27.95
C SER A 47 -4.40 -14.38 -29.07
N GLU A 48 -5.56 -15.03 -29.15
CA GLU A 48 -6.57 -14.75 -30.18
C GLU A 48 -7.19 -13.36 -29.97
N ILE A 49 -7.44 -12.95 -28.73
CA ILE A 49 -7.94 -11.60 -28.41
C ILE A 49 -6.84 -10.56 -28.67
N ASN A 50 -5.61 -10.84 -28.27
CA ASN A 50 -4.49 -9.91 -28.42
C ASN A 50 -4.10 -9.65 -29.90
N LYS A 51 -4.43 -10.57 -30.82
CA LYS A 51 -4.26 -10.38 -32.27
C LYS A 51 -5.32 -9.46 -32.90
N LEU A 52 -6.44 -9.21 -32.22
CA LEU A 52 -7.49 -8.33 -32.73
C LEU A 52 -7.01 -6.88 -32.78
N GLY A 53 -7.62 -6.08 -33.65
CA GLY A 53 -7.40 -4.63 -33.64
C GLY A 53 -7.79 -4.01 -32.29
N GLU A 54 -7.09 -2.95 -31.88
CA GLU A 54 -7.33 -2.27 -30.60
C GLU A 54 -8.81 -1.85 -30.42
N ALA A 55 -9.43 -1.33 -31.49
CA ALA A 55 -10.84 -0.94 -31.48
C ALA A 55 -11.76 -2.13 -31.18
N THR A 56 -11.46 -3.31 -31.75
CA THR A 56 -12.20 -4.56 -31.54
C THR A 56 -11.99 -5.10 -30.13
N GLN A 57 -10.78 -5.04 -29.57
CA GLN A 57 -10.51 -5.45 -28.19
C GLN A 57 -11.26 -4.56 -27.17
N VAL A 58 -11.27 -3.24 -27.40
CA VAL A 58 -12.04 -2.29 -26.57
C VAL A 58 -13.53 -2.53 -26.70
N ALA A 59 -14.03 -2.82 -27.91
CA ALA A 59 -15.43 -3.17 -28.12
C ALA A 59 -15.81 -4.50 -27.44
N LEU A 60 -14.92 -5.49 -27.47
CA LEU A 60 -15.08 -6.77 -26.77
C LEU A 60 -15.24 -6.55 -25.26
N LEU A 61 -14.36 -5.78 -24.63
CA LEU A 61 -14.46 -5.46 -23.20
C LEU A 61 -15.79 -4.76 -22.86
N LYS A 62 -16.26 -3.85 -23.72
CA LYS A 62 -17.58 -3.21 -23.55
C LYS A 62 -18.73 -4.18 -23.73
N ALA A 63 -18.62 -5.16 -24.61
CA ALA A 63 -19.63 -6.20 -24.77
C ALA A 63 -19.62 -7.16 -23.56
N LEU A 64 -18.44 -7.66 -23.15
CA LEU A 64 -18.26 -8.49 -21.97
C LEU A 64 -18.79 -7.83 -20.69
N SER A 65 -18.68 -6.51 -20.55
CA SER A 65 -19.26 -5.77 -19.42
C SER A 65 -20.78 -5.88 -19.27
N LYS A 66 -21.48 -6.30 -20.33
CA LYS A 66 -22.93 -6.53 -20.34
C LYS A 66 -23.29 -7.98 -20.06
N GLU A 67 -22.34 -8.91 -20.27
CA GLU A 67 -22.48 -10.30 -19.89
C GLU A 67 -22.43 -10.39 -18.36
N ARG A 68 -23.40 -11.08 -17.76
CA ARG A 68 -23.56 -11.17 -16.30
C ARG A 68 -22.92 -12.44 -15.73
N GLU A 69 -21.76 -12.80 -16.25
CA GLU A 69 -21.12 -14.09 -15.98
C GLU A 69 -19.68 -13.91 -15.53
N SER A 70 -19.23 -14.72 -14.56
CA SER A 70 -17.89 -14.62 -13.97
C SER A 70 -16.78 -14.75 -15.02
N ASP A 71 -17.00 -15.57 -16.04
CA ASP A 71 -16.06 -15.82 -17.13
C ASP A 71 -15.72 -14.55 -17.91
N ALA A 72 -16.69 -13.64 -18.06
CA ALA A 72 -16.48 -12.34 -18.67
C ALA A 72 -15.60 -11.44 -17.79
N ALA A 73 -15.77 -11.51 -16.46
CA ALA A 73 -14.94 -10.81 -15.50
C ALA A 73 -13.51 -11.39 -15.45
N ASP A 74 -13.37 -12.71 -15.60
CA ASP A 74 -12.09 -13.41 -15.65
C ASP A 74 -11.24 -12.95 -16.84
N ILE A 75 -11.86 -12.84 -18.00
CA ILE A 75 -11.19 -12.33 -19.22
C ILE A 75 -10.84 -10.85 -19.06
N ALA A 76 -11.72 -10.05 -18.45
CA ALA A 76 -11.42 -8.65 -18.17
C ALA A 76 -10.22 -8.50 -17.21
N LEU A 77 -10.13 -9.36 -16.19
CA LEU A 77 -8.98 -9.41 -15.29
C LEU A 77 -7.70 -9.83 -16.03
N ALA A 78 -7.78 -10.89 -16.84
CA ALA A 78 -6.65 -11.38 -17.60
C ALA A 78 -6.12 -10.34 -18.61
N LEU A 79 -7.01 -9.62 -19.30
CA LEU A 79 -6.63 -8.53 -20.20
C LEU A 79 -6.09 -7.31 -19.45
N ASN A 80 -6.55 -7.04 -18.23
CA ASN A 80 -5.99 -5.98 -17.41
C ASN A 80 -4.52 -6.24 -17.03
N GLU A 81 -4.21 -7.49 -16.69
CA GLU A 81 -2.88 -7.90 -16.22
C GLU A 81 -1.91 -8.21 -17.38
N LEU A 82 -2.36 -8.91 -18.42
CA LEU A 82 -1.50 -9.54 -19.43
C LEU A 82 -1.56 -8.89 -20.83
N SER A 83 -2.51 -8.00 -21.10
CA SER A 83 -2.60 -7.40 -22.44
C SER A 83 -1.37 -6.52 -22.73
N PRO A 84 -0.73 -6.60 -23.91
CA PRO A 84 0.39 -5.73 -24.27
C PRO A 84 -0.05 -4.28 -24.49
N ASN A 85 -1.33 -4.02 -24.84
CA ASN A 85 -1.80 -2.68 -25.18
C ASN A 85 -2.31 -1.92 -23.94
N LYS A 86 -1.71 -0.73 -23.68
CA LYS A 86 -2.03 0.13 -22.55
C LYS A 86 -3.49 0.62 -22.56
N SER A 87 -4.07 0.90 -23.73
CA SER A 87 -5.46 1.36 -23.81
C SER A 87 -6.44 0.25 -23.44
N VAL A 88 -6.17 -0.97 -23.90
CA VAL A 88 -6.94 -2.18 -23.59
C VAL A 88 -6.88 -2.48 -22.10
N ARG A 89 -5.69 -2.42 -21.46
CA ARG A 89 -5.56 -2.58 -20.00
C ARG A 89 -6.39 -1.55 -19.23
N LYS A 90 -6.42 -0.29 -19.67
CA LYS A 90 -7.23 0.78 -19.05
C LYS A 90 -8.72 0.52 -19.19
N GLU A 91 -9.18 0.09 -20.36
CA GLU A 91 -10.59 -0.24 -20.57
C GLU A 91 -11.00 -1.51 -19.81
N ALA A 92 -10.10 -2.49 -19.69
CA ALA A 92 -10.32 -3.69 -18.90
C ALA A 92 -10.52 -3.35 -17.43
N ARG A 93 -9.69 -2.45 -16.88
CA ARG A 93 -9.89 -1.91 -15.52
C ARG A 93 -11.26 -1.23 -15.34
N ARG A 94 -11.67 -0.38 -16.30
CA ARG A 94 -12.99 0.28 -16.26
C ARG A 94 -14.13 -0.72 -16.37
N THR A 95 -13.91 -1.82 -17.08
CA THR A 95 -14.89 -2.90 -17.22
C THR A 95 -15.05 -3.66 -15.91
N LEU A 96 -13.95 -3.98 -15.23
CA LEU A 96 -13.98 -4.59 -13.89
C LEU A 96 -14.73 -3.73 -12.88
N ILE A 97 -14.49 -2.41 -12.86
CA ILE A 97 -15.22 -1.47 -11.98
C ILE A 97 -16.73 -1.51 -12.27
N ARG A 98 -17.14 -1.53 -13.54
CA ARG A 98 -18.56 -1.64 -13.93
C ARG A 98 -19.18 -2.98 -13.54
N MET A 99 -18.41 -4.06 -13.60
CA MET A 99 -18.85 -5.39 -13.18
C MET A 99 -18.97 -5.50 -11.66
N GLU A 100 -18.07 -4.85 -10.92
CA GLU A 100 -18.11 -4.74 -9.45
C GLU A 100 -19.36 -3.99 -8.97
N GLU A 101 -19.74 -2.90 -9.64
CA GLU A 101 -21.03 -2.21 -9.39
C GLU A 101 -22.24 -3.16 -9.57
N ALA A 102 -22.14 -4.13 -10.49
CA ALA A 102 -23.13 -5.18 -10.72
C ALA A 102 -22.96 -6.41 -9.81
N ARG A 103 -22.04 -6.37 -8.84
CA ARG A 103 -21.66 -7.48 -7.93
C ARG A 103 -21.16 -8.73 -8.65
N LEU A 104 -20.58 -8.56 -9.83
CA LEU A 104 -19.95 -9.61 -10.60
C LEU A 104 -18.43 -9.55 -10.39
N TYR A 105 -17.85 -10.63 -9.87
CA TYR A 105 -16.43 -10.69 -9.51
C TYR A 105 -15.72 -11.80 -10.29
N PRO A 106 -14.47 -11.57 -10.73
CA PRO A 106 -13.66 -12.61 -11.33
C PRO A 106 -13.33 -13.71 -10.32
N GLN A 107 -13.31 -14.96 -10.78
CA GLN A 107 -12.88 -16.14 -10.04
C GLN A 107 -11.48 -16.60 -10.45
N TRP A 108 -11.06 -16.26 -11.68
CA TRP A 108 -9.73 -16.56 -12.18
C TRP A 108 -8.67 -15.80 -11.37
N ARG A 109 -7.60 -16.51 -11.03
CA ARG A 109 -6.44 -15.93 -10.35
C ARG A 109 -5.25 -16.02 -11.29
N PRO A 110 -4.56 -14.91 -11.58
CA PRO A 110 -3.41 -14.95 -12.48
C PRO A 110 -2.37 -15.95 -11.97
N PRO A 111 -1.90 -16.89 -12.82
CA PRO A 111 -0.86 -17.83 -12.46
C PRO A 111 0.35 -17.03 -12.01
N VAL A 112 0.72 -17.25 -10.76
CA VAL A 112 1.65 -16.42 -10.01
C VAL A 112 3.02 -16.51 -10.67
N VAL A 113 3.33 -15.56 -11.55
CA VAL A 113 4.69 -15.06 -11.67
C VAL A 113 4.85 -14.07 -10.52
N ARG A 114 4.94 -14.62 -9.30
CA ARG A 114 5.98 -14.14 -8.40
C ARG A 114 7.24 -14.56 -9.13
N THR A 115 7.75 -13.70 -9.99
CA THR A 115 9.18 -13.70 -10.18
C THR A 115 9.72 -13.62 -8.76
N PRO A 116 10.47 -14.62 -8.26
CA PRO A 116 11.40 -14.31 -7.20
C PRO A 116 12.13 -13.08 -7.73
N VAL A 117 12.24 -12.03 -6.93
CA VAL A 117 13.08 -10.89 -7.30
C VAL A 117 14.52 -11.41 -7.29
N ALA A 118 14.89 -12.19 -8.31
CA ALA A 118 16.22 -12.21 -8.84
C ALA A 118 16.41 -10.77 -9.30
N SER A 119 17.08 -10.02 -8.45
CA SER A 119 17.86 -8.80 -8.71
C SER A 119 18.07 -8.46 -10.19
N ILE A 120 17.00 -8.08 -10.88
CA ILE A 120 17.10 -7.18 -12.01
C ILE A 120 17.36 -5.84 -11.34
N PRO A 121 18.47 -5.14 -11.63
CA PRO A 121 18.65 -3.79 -11.15
C PRO A 121 17.49 -2.99 -11.71
N VAL A 122 16.48 -2.72 -10.87
CA VAL A 122 15.42 -1.79 -11.22
C VAL A 122 16.16 -0.50 -11.52
N SER A 123 16.12 -0.02 -12.76
CA SER A 123 16.83 1.20 -13.14
C SER A 123 16.42 2.41 -12.28
N HIS A 124 15.27 2.29 -11.60
CA HIS A 124 14.68 3.27 -10.69
C HIS A 124 14.06 2.55 -9.48
N PRO A 125 14.88 2.10 -8.50
CA PRO A 125 14.35 1.48 -7.30
C PRO A 125 13.51 2.49 -6.50
N PRO A 126 12.51 2.07 -5.72
CA PRO A 126 11.75 2.98 -4.87
C PRO A 126 12.69 3.78 -3.97
N ARG A 127 12.52 5.10 -3.94
CA ARG A 127 13.33 6.00 -3.12
C ARG A 127 12.47 6.57 -2.02
N PHE A 128 12.95 6.52 -0.78
CA PHE A 128 12.28 7.21 0.30
C PHE A 128 12.18 8.69 -0.04
N TRP A 129 10.98 9.24 0.06
CA TRP A 129 10.72 10.63 -0.27
C TRP A 129 10.49 11.46 0.97
N ARG A 130 9.53 11.05 1.81
CA ARG A 130 9.17 11.77 3.04
C ARG A 130 8.39 10.88 4.00
N GLY A 131 8.54 11.16 5.29
CA GLY A 131 7.72 10.58 6.34
C GLY A 131 6.96 11.67 7.10
N TYR A 132 5.83 11.29 7.68
CA TYR A 132 5.04 12.13 8.59
C TYR A 132 4.66 11.34 9.84
N ILE A 133 4.48 12.05 10.95
CA ILE A 133 4.05 11.47 12.22
C ILE A 133 3.13 12.41 12.98
N THR A 134 2.22 11.87 13.78
CA THR A 134 1.53 12.64 14.83
C THR A 134 2.40 12.74 16.08
N ARG A 135 2.62 13.95 16.59
CA ARG A 135 3.33 14.17 17.86
C ARG A 135 2.35 13.94 19.01
N SER A 136 2.22 12.68 19.40
CA SER A 136 1.28 12.19 20.41
C SER A 136 1.82 10.94 21.12
N ARG A 137 3.15 10.81 21.24
CA ARG A 137 3.78 9.57 21.74
C ARG A 137 3.39 9.25 23.18
N GLU A 138 3.13 10.27 23.99
CA GLU A 138 2.63 10.22 25.36
C GLU A 138 1.19 9.72 25.48
N GLU A 139 0.40 9.78 24.40
CA GLU A 139 -0.98 9.27 24.39
C GLU A 139 -1.03 7.76 24.09
N GLY A 140 0.13 7.14 23.83
CA GLY A 140 0.25 5.74 23.45
C GLY A 140 -0.10 5.46 21.99
N GLU A 141 -0.94 6.27 21.34
CA GLU A 141 -1.30 6.11 19.93
C GLU A 141 -0.61 7.13 19.02
N VAL A 142 0.00 6.63 17.94
CA VAL A 142 0.71 7.45 16.95
C VAL A 142 0.39 6.96 15.55
N GLN A 143 0.13 7.91 14.64
CA GLN A 143 0.00 7.63 13.21
C GLN A 143 1.32 7.97 12.50
N ILE A 144 1.90 6.98 11.81
CA ILE A 144 3.12 7.12 11.01
C ILE A 144 2.75 6.96 9.53
N ILE A 145 3.21 7.87 8.68
CA ILE A 145 3.05 7.79 7.23
C ILE A 145 4.45 7.81 6.60
N LEU A 146 4.80 6.78 5.83
CA LEU A 146 6.06 6.71 5.10
C LEU A 146 5.78 6.65 3.59
N CYS A 147 6.49 7.46 2.80
CA CYS A 147 6.26 7.59 1.37
C CYS A 147 7.52 7.31 0.55
N TRP A 148 7.37 6.52 -0.50
CA TRP A 148 8.43 6.24 -1.48
C TRP A 148 7.99 6.67 -2.88
N GLU A 149 8.85 7.39 -3.57
CA GLU A 149 8.72 7.65 -4.99
C GLU A 149 9.13 6.42 -5.79
N GLN A 150 8.33 6.05 -6.78
CA GLN A 150 8.58 4.90 -7.64
C GLN A 150 8.03 5.12 -9.07
N GLY A 151 8.34 4.17 -9.95
CA GLY A 151 8.00 4.25 -11.37
C GLY A 151 9.10 4.91 -12.20
N PHE A 152 8.95 4.83 -13.52
CA PHE A 152 9.99 5.26 -14.48
C PHE A 152 10.39 6.73 -14.31
N ASP A 153 9.42 7.60 -14.02
CA ASP A 153 9.62 9.05 -13.85
C ASP A 153 9.50 9.51 -12.37
N TYR A 154 9.47 8.59 -11.39
CA TYR A 154 9.19 8.89 -9.98
C TYR A 154 7.89 9.71 -9.75
N GLY A 155 6.91 9.53 -10.64
CA GLY A 155 5.62 10.22 -10.57
C GLY A 155 4.62 9.56 -9.62
N ASP A 156 4.77 8.26 -9.38
CA ASP A 156 3.92 7.50 -8.47
C ASP A 156 4.55 7.46 -7.08
N VAL A 157 3.70 7.53 -6.05
CA VAL A 157 4.12 7.46 -4.65
C VAL A 157 3.45 6.27 -4.01
N ARG A 158 4.25 5.35 -3.47
CA ARG A 158 3.77 4.33 -2.54
C ARG A 158 3.75 4.90 -1.15
N MET A 159 2.65 4.72 -0.44
CA MET A 159 2.46 5.22 0.91
C MET A 159 2.11 4.06 1.84
N PHE A 160 2.86 3.96 2.93
CA PHE A 160 2.51 3.11 4.06
C PHE A 160 1.98 3.99 5.18
N ILE A 161 0.78 3.68 5.66
CA ILE A 161 0.17 4.32 6.81
C ILE A 161 0.08 3.28 7.92
N PHE A 162 0.62 3.62 9.07
CA PHE A 162 0.60 2.80 10.27
C PHE A 162 -0.18 3.55 11.34
N LEU A 163 -1.08 2.85 12.01
CA LEU A 163 -1.56 3.26 13.33
C LEU A 163 -0.88 2.35 14.35
N VAL A 164 -0.13 2.96 15.25
CA VAL A 164 0.61 2.28 16.31
C VAL A 164 0.00 2.64 17.65
N ASP A 165 -0.06 1.66 18.53
CA ASP A 165 -0.50 1.75 19.91
C ASP A 165 0.58 1.10 20.80
N PHE A 166 1.41 1.92 21.43
CA PHE A 166 2.53 1.47 22.25
C PHE A 166 2.10 0.86 23.58
N TRP A 167 0.84 1.03 23.99
CA TRP A 167 0.36 0.60 25.29
C TRP A 167 -0.33 -0.74 25.23
N GLU A 168 -1.14 -1.01 24.21
CA GLU A 168 -1.96 -2.22 24.16
C GLU A 168 -1.73 -3.08 22.92
N GLN A 169 -1.69 -2.49 21.72
CA GLN A 169 -1.85 -3.28 20.49
C GLN A 169 -0.61 -3.37 19.60
N GLY A 170 0.45 -2.61 19.86
CA GLY A 170 1.60 -2.49 18.98
C GLY A 170 1.21 -1.89 17.62
N LEU A 171 1.61 -2.53 16.53
CA LEU A 171 1.14 -2.22 15.18
C LEU A 171 -0.33 -2.65 15.02
N LYS A 172 -1.23 -1.69 15.26
CA LYS A 172 -2.69 -1.84 15.29
C LYS A 172 -3.30 -1.88 13.89
N GLU A 173 -2.92 -0.92 13.02
CA GLU A 173 -3.38 -0.87 11.63
C GLU A 173 -2.23 -0.65 10.65
N PHE A 174 -2.41 -1.16 9.44
CA PHE A 174 -1.50 -0.94 8.32
C PHE A 174 -2.27 -0.82 7.02
N ILE A 175 -1.98 0.24 6.27
CA ILE A 175 -2.55 0.51 4.95
C ILE A 175 -1.42 0.74 3.96
N ASN A 176 -1.50 0.09 2.80
CA ASN A 176 -0.58 0.27 1.68
C ASN A 176 -1.34 0.83 0.48
N GLU A 177 -0.99 2.04 0.07
CA GLU A 177 -1.63 2.74 -1.04
C GLU A 177 -0.63 3.12 -2.12
N LEU A 178 -1.11 3.14 -3.36
CA LEU A 178 -0.39 3.69 -4.51
C LEU A 178 -1.11 4.95 -4.99
N THR A 179 -0.40 6.06 -5.00
CA THR A 179 -0.98 7.38 -5.25
C THR A 179 0.02 8.29 -5.96
N ASN A 180 -0.20 9.60 -5.95
CA ASN A 180 0.73 10.61 -6.46
C ASN A 180 1.04 11.66 -5.37
N LYS A 181 2.10 12.46 -5.59
CA LYS A 181 2.57 13.48 -4.63
C LYS A 181 1.47 14.44 -4.16
N ARG A 182 0.58 14.87 -5.06
CA ARG A 182 -0.52 15.80 -4.72
C ARG A 182 -1.56 15.16 -3.80
N SER A 183 -1.86 13.89 -4.02
CA SER A 183 -2.78 13.14 -3.16
C SER A 183 -2.21 12.94 -1.76
N VAL A 184 -0.89 12.68 -1.63
CA VAL A 184 -0.22 12.59 -0.32
C VAL A 184 -0.39 13.89 0.46
N GLU A 185 -0.09 15.03 -0.15
CA GLU A 185 -0.28 16.34 0.49
C GLU A 185 -1.74 16.59 0.90
N THR A 186 -2.70 16.17 0.07
CA THR A 186 -4.13 16.27 0.40
C THR A 186 -4.48 15.42 1.62
N GLN A 187 -3.90 14.23 1.75
CA GLN A 187 -4.15 13.32 2.86
C GLN A 187 -3.52 13.80 4.17
N VAL A 188 -2.29 14.30 4.10
CA VAL A 188 -1.63 14.94 5.26
C VAL A 188 -2.40 16.18 5.72
N GLN A 189 -2.91 16.98 4.80
CA GLN A 189 -3.78 18.12 5.13
C GLN A 189 -5.09 17.67 5.80
N ARG A 190 -5.70 16.57 5.34
CA ARG A 190 -6.89 16.00 5.98
C ARG A 190 -6.57 15.51 7.39
N LEU A 191 -5.45 14.82 7.59
CA LEU A 191 -5.02 14.36 8.91
C LEU A 191 -4.88 15.54 9.88
N ARG A 192 -4.20 16.60 9.47
CA ARG A 192 -4.06 17.85 10.26
C ARG A 192 -5.41 18.51 10.58
N ALA A 193 -6.39 18.40 9.68
CA ALA A 193 -7.71 18.98 9.88
C ALA A 193 -8.62 18.12 10.77
N GLN A 194 -8.42 16.80 10.79
CA GLN A 194 -9.20 15.86 11.61
C GLN A 194 -8.75 15.85 13.07
N VAL A 195 -7.48 16.16 13.33
CA VAL A 195 -6.90 16.14 14.67
C VAL A 195 -6.20 17.48 14.94
N PRO A 196 -6.97 18.56 15.19
CA PRO A 196 -6.41 19.92 15.27
C PRO A 196 -5.48 20.14 16.47
N ASP A 197 -5.67 19.35 17.53
CA ASP A 197 -4.90 19.45 18.76
C ASP A 197 -3.56 18.69 18.68
N ILE A 198 -3.40 17.81 17.68
CA ILE A 198 -2.19 17.00 17.50
C ILE A 198 -1.34 17.54 16.34
N THR A 199 -0.08 17.86 16.63
CA THR A 199 0.84 18.39 15.62
C THR A 199 1.37 17.27 14.72
N VAL A 200 1.19 17.41 13.40
CA VAL A 200 1.80 16.50 12.41
C VAL A 200 3.17 17.02 11.98
N MET A 201 4.22 16.22 12.22
CA MET A 201 5.62 16.53 11.92
C MET A 201 6.18 15.69 10.77
N ASP A 202 7.35 16.08 10.27
CA ASP A 202 8.14 15.27 9.34
C ASP A 202 9.07 14.32 10.10
N ILE A 203 9.21 13.10 9.59
CA ILE A 203 10.14 12.09 10.12
C ILE A 203 11.08 11.54 9.06
N THR A 204 12.25 11.07 9.50
CA THR A 204 13.15 10.27 8.67
C THR A 204 12.69 8.81 8.63
N LEU A 205 13.22 8.05 7.67
CA LEU A 205 12.92 6.62 7.62
C LEU A 205 13.54 5.88 8.81
N ALA A 206 14.71 6.31 9.30
CA ALA A 206 15.34 5.77 10.49
C ALA A 206 14.47 5.95 11.76
N GLU A 207 13.93 7.15 12.00
CA GLU A 207 13.00 7.39 13.11
C GLU A 207 11.72 6.55 12.98
N GLY A 208 11.16 6.47 11.76
CA GLY A 208 10.02 5.62 11.48
C GLY A 208 10.29 4.15 11.74
N ARG A 209 11.47 3.65 11.36
CA ARG A 209 11.91 2.27 11.60
C ARG A 209 11.98 1.98 13.10
N ARG A 210 12.68 2.83 13.88
CA ARG A 210 12.80 2.65 15.34
C ARG A 210 11.44 2.54 16.02
N LEU A 211 10.52 3.46 15.71
CA LEU A 211 9.17 3.45 16.29
C LEU A 211 8.36 2.21 15.89
N LEU A 212 8.53 1.74 14.66
CA LEU A 212 7.86 0.52 14.18
C LEU A 212 8.45 -0.74 14.81
N GLU A 213 9.76 -0.78 15.07
CA GLU A 213 10.41 -1.85 15.83
C GLU A 213 9.88 -1.90 17.27
N GLU A 214 9.81 -0.75 17.95
CA GLU A 214 9.20 -0.62 19.28
C GLU A 214 7.74 -1.11 19.27
N ALA A 215 6.94 -0.69 18.29
CA ALA A 215 5.55 -1.15 18.13
C ALA A 215 5.43 -2.66 17.94
N LEU A 216 6.29 -3.24 17.13
CA LEU A 216 6.30 -4.68 16.87
C LEU A 216 6.78 -5.47 18.09
N ALA A 217 7.67 -4.91 18.92
CA ALA A 217 8.05 -5.49 20.20
C ALA A 217 6.84 -5.58 21.15
N VAL A 218 5.95 -4.57 21.16
CA VAL A 218 4.69 -4.63 21.94
C VAL A 218 3.79 -5.76 21.45
N ASN A 219 3.62 -5.93 20.13
CA ASN A 219 2.89 -7.07 19.58
C ASN A 219 3.47 -8.41 20.07
N ALA A 220 4.80 -8.55 20.02
CA ALA A 220 5.50 -9.77 20.42
C ALA A 220 5.32 -10.06 21.91
N TRP A 221 5.54 -9.06 22.77
CA TRP A 221 5.41 -9.17 24.22
C TRP A 221 3.99 -9.55 24.64
N ARG A 222 2.98 -8.90 24.07
CA ARG A 222 1.55 -9.16 24.36
C ARG A 222 0.98 -10.36 23.61
N ARG A 223 1.77 -11.00 22.73
CA ARG A 223 1.36 -12.11 21.85
C ARG A 223 0.16 -11.75 20.96
N ILE A 224 0.10 -10.49 20.54
CA ILE A 224 -0.93 -9.99 19.63
C ILE A 224 -0.42 -10.16 18.21
N THR A 225 -1.25 -10.76 17.35
CA THR A 225 -0.90 -10.87 15.93
C THR A 225 -1.06 -9.50 15.26
N PRO A 226 -0.03 -8.96 14.59
CA PRO A 226 -0.13 -7.68 13.89
C PRO A 226 -1.21 -7.68 12.80
N HIS A 227 -1.62 -6.49 12.37
CA HIS A 227 -2.67 -6.28 11.36
C HIS A 227 -2.51 -7.21 10.14
N LYS A 228 -3.63 -7.74 9.63
CA LYS A 228 -3.62 -8.71 8.53
C LYS A 228 -2.91 -8.20 7.27
N ASP A 229 -3.06 -6.90 6.97
CA ASP A 229 -2.47 -6.32 5.76
C ASP A 229 -0.97 -6.11 5.95
N TYR A 230 -0.51 -5.80 7.16
CA TYR A 230 0.92 -5.79 7.48
C TYR A 230 1.53 -7.16 7.19
N ARG A 231 0.90 -8.25 7.65
CA ARG A 231 1.38 -9.62 7.39
C ARG A 231 1.37 -9.97 5.91
N HIS A 232 0.35 -9.51 5.17
CA HIS A 232 0.27 -9.70 3.73
C HIS A 232 1.42 -9.00 2.98
N TYR A 233 1.78 -7.79 3.41
CA TYR A 233 2.82 -6.96 2.81
C TYR A 233 4.18 -7.05 3.50
N LEU A 234 4.37 -7.98 4.44
CA LEU A 234 5.60 -8.12 5.23
C LEU A 234 6.89 -8.16 4.40
N PRO A 235 6.97 -8.89 3.26
CA PRO A 235 8.18 -8.87 2.44
C PRO A 235 8.51 -7.48 1.89
N LEU A 236 7.48 -6.72 1.48
CA LEU A 236 7.65 -5.37 0.96
C LEU A 236 7.98 -4.37 2.08
N PHE A 237 7.36 -4.55 3.25
CA PHE A 237 7.69 -3.80 4.46
C PHE A 237 9.16 -3.97 4.83
N ASN A 238 9.65 -5.22 4.91
CA ASN A 238 11.06 -5.49 5.21
C ASN A 238 11.96 -4.81 4.17
N GLN A 239 11.69 -5.01 2.87
CA GLN A 239 12.49 -4.41 1.81
C GLN A 239 12.57 -2.88 1.88
N LEU A 240 11.45 -2.20 2.15
CA LEU A 240 11.38 -0.74 2.06
C LEU A 240 11.66 -0.02 3.38
N VAL A 241 11.45 -0.68 4.52
CA VAL A 241 11.56 -0.09 5.84
C VAL A 241 12.75 -0.68 6.60
N MET A 242 12.77 -1.99 6.83
CA MET A 242 13.75 -2.63 7.72
C MET A 242 15.13 -2.78 7.05
N ASP A 243 15.14 -3.26 5.81
CA ASP A 243 16.35 -3.58 5.06
C ASP A 243 16.86 -2.38 4.21
N ALA A 244 16.22 -1.22 4.32
CA ALA A 244 16.60 -0.04 3.56
C ALA A 244 17.98 0.48 3.98
N GLU A 245 18.94 0.48 3.05
CA GLU A 245 20.31 0.95 3.29
C GLU A 245 20.38 2.47 3.52
N ASP A 246 19.52 3.25 2.86
CA ASP A 246 19.49 4.72 2.94
C ASP A 246 18.29 5.20 3.77
N ALA A 247 18.30 4.87 5.06
CA ALA A 247 17.24 5.26 6.00
C ALA A 247 17.34 6.71 6.49
N GLY A 248 18.44 7.40 6.17
CA GLY A 248 18.79 8.67 6.79
C GLY A 248 19.24 8.51 8.24
N GLU A 249 19.32 9.64 8.95
CA GLU A 249 19.72 9.72 10.35
C GLU A 249 18.50 9.59 11.28
N ASP A 250 18.64 8.85 12.39
CA ASP A 250 17.72 8.99 13.51
C ASP A 250 18.17 10.19 14.35
N ARG A 251 17.32 11.23 14.42
CA ARG A 251 17.65 12.48 15.11
C ARG A 251 17.37 12.41 16.62
N GLY A 252 16.93 11.25 17.13
CA GLY A 252 16.61 11.07 18.54
C GLY A 252 15.34 11.82 18.98
N LEU A 253 14.43 12.14 18.05
CA LEU A 253 13.18 12.79 18.39
C LEU A 253 12.25 11.81 19.12
N THR A 254 11.69 12.25 20.24
CA THR A 254 10.78 11.46 21.08
C THR A 254 9.32 11.55 20.60
N PHE A 255 8.98 12.60 19.84
CA PHE A 255 7.63 12.90 19.37
C PHE A 255 6.59 13.05 20.49
N ILE A 256 7.06 13.45 21.67
CA ILE A 256 6.24 13.82 22.83
C ILE A 256 5.82 15.29 22.69
N ASP A 257 4.61 15.66 23.13
CA ASP A 257 4.23 17.08 23.23
C ASP A 257 5.19 17.84 24.18
N PRO A 258 5.93 18.86 23.71
CA PRO A 258 6.81 19.65 24.56
C PRO A 258 6.09 20.50 25.61
N ASN A 259 4.76 20.64 25.53
CA ASN A 259 3.98 21.50 26.42
C ASN A 259 3.24 20.74 27.53
N LEU A 260 3.58 19.46 27.77
CA LEU A 260 3.00 18.71 28.87
C LEU A 260 3.26 19.39 30.21
N GLU A 261 2.22 19.49 31.02
CA GLU A 261 2.33 20.01 32.38
C GLU A 261 3.10 19.02 33.28
N VAL A 262 3.70 19.51 34.37
CA VAL A 262 4.52 18.68 35.27
C VAL A 262 3.75 17.46 35.80
N ASP A 263 2.48 17.68 36.13
CA ASP A 263 1.55 16.67 36.65
C ASP A 263 1.28 15.58 35.59
N GLU A 264 1.16 15.99 34.33
CA GLU A 264 0.94 15.10 33.18
C GLU A 264 2.19 14.28 32.89
N ILE A 265 3.38 14.90 32.90
CA ILE A 265 4.65 14.20 32.75
C ILE A 265 4.78 13.09 33.80
N ALA A 266 4.50 13.40 35.07
CA ALA A 266 4.56 12.42 36.14
C ALA A 266 3.53 11.28 35.97
N ALA A 267 2.29 11.61 35.61
CA ALA A 267 1.24 10.63 35.37
C ALA A 267 1.55 9.71 34.18
N THR A 268 2.04 10.29 33.06
CA THR A 268 2.46 9.56 31.87
C THR A 268 3.64 8.67 32.18
N PHE A 269 4.63 9.14 32.94
CA PHE A 269 5.77 8.33 33.37
C PHE A 269 5.33 7.07 34.14
N VAL A 270 4.49 7.23 35.16
CA VAL A 270 4.00 6.08 35.95
C VAL A 270 3.16 5.14 35.09
N SER A 271 2.34 5.68 34.20
CA SER A 271 1.50 4.89 33.30
C SER A 271 2.34 4.07 32.32
N ALA A 272 3.27 4.72 31.62
CA ALA A 272 4.20 4.09 30.68
C ALA A 272 5.00 2.96 31.36
N TRP A 273 5.57 3.23 32.54
CA TRP A 273 6.27 2.22 33.33
C TRP A 273 5.39 1.02 33.66
N SER A 274 4.15 1.26 34.11
CA SER A 274 3.22 0.18 34.47
C SER A 274 2.79 -0.67 33.26
N LEU A 275 2.84 -0.10 32.06
CA LEU A 275 2.46 -0.74 30.81
C LEU A 275 3.66 -1.40 30.09
N GLY A 276 4.87 -1.27 30.63
CA GLY A 276 6.10 -1.81 30.05
C GLY A 276 6.65 -0.96 28.89
N ASP A 277 6.18 0.27 28.76
CA ASP A 277 6.69 1.23 27.78
C ASP A 277 7.92 1.97 28.34
N PHE A 278 9.02 1.23 28.42
CA PHE A 278 10.29 1.73 28.95
C PHE A 278 10.92 2.78 28.03
N GLY A 279 10.64 2.75 26.72
CA GLY A 279 11.07 3.78 25.78
C GLY A 279 10.51 5.15 26.14
N LEU A 280 9.18 5.25 26.30
CA LEU A 280 8.55 6.51 26.73
C LEU A 280 9.00 6.93 28.13
N THR A 281 9.18 5.96 29.02
CA THR A 281 9.64 6.23 30.39
C THR A 281 11.02 6.90 30.38
N TYR A 282 11.97 6.38 29.62
CA TYR A 282 13.30 6.97 29.44
C TYR A 282 13.21 8.36 28.80
N ASP A 283 12.38 8.49 27.77
CA ASP A 283 12.22 9.72 26.98
C ASP A 283 11.62 10.89 27.80
N LEU A 284 10.87 10.59 28.86
CA LEU A 284 10.32 11.58 29.82
C LEU A 284 11.33 12.01 30.89
N LEU A 285 12.43 11.26 31.10
CA LEU A 285 13.45 11.65 32.07
C LEU A 285 14.28 12.82 31.53
N ALA A 286 14.72 13.70 32.43
CA ALA A 286 15.75 14.70 32.08
C ALA A 286 17.07 14.02 31.70
N ASN A 287 17.86 14.66 30.82
CA ASN A 287 19.13 14.12 30.33
C ASN A 287 20.15 13.82 31.43
N ASP A 288 20.13 14.60 32.51
CA ASP A 288 20.99 14.45 33.69
C ASP A 288 20.32 13.69 34.84
N SER A 289 19.15 13.09 34.59
CA SER A 289 18.42 12.34 35.62
C SER A 289 19.24 11.13 36.09
N PRO A 290 19.43 10.95 37.41
CA PRO A 290 20.13 9.78 37.94
C PRO A 290 19.40 8.47 37.63
N LEU A 291 18.09 8.53 37.32
CA LEU A 291 17.29 7.36 36.92
C LEU A 291 17.69 6.80 35.56
N ARG A 292 18.39 7.57 34.71
CA ARG A 292 18.98 7.05 33.47
C ARG A 292 20.23 6.21 33.72
N GLU A 293 20.80 6.26 34.93
CA GLU A 293 21.98 5.50 35.34
C GLU A 293 23.24 5.70 34.46
N GLY A 294 23.27 6.76 33.64
CA GLY A 294 24.32 6.99 32.65
C GLY A 294 24.32 6.00 31.48
N LEU A 295 23.22 5.25 31.30
CA LEU A 295 23.02 4.33 30.19
C LEU A 295 22.45 5.08 28.98
N GLU A 296 22.78 4.59 27.79
CA GLU A 296 22.09 4.99 26.57
C GLU A 296 20.67 4.40 26.55
N ARG A 297 19.79 5.00 25.73
CA ARG A 297 18.36 4.67 25.70
C ARG A 297 18.09 3.17 25.55
N ASP A 298 18.71 2.54 24.55
CA ASP A 298 18.45 1.12 24.24
C ASP A 298 19.00 0.19 25.34
N GLU A 299 20.17 0.51 25.90
CA GLU A 299 20.75 -0.22 27.04
C GLU A 299 19.86 -0.11 28.29
N TRP A 300 19.26 1.07 28.50
CA TRP A 300 18.35 1.29 29.60
C TRP A 300 17.04 0.51 29.44
N ILE A 301 16.50 0.47 28.22
CA ILE A 301 15.29 -0.29 27.88
C ILE A 301 15.53 -1.79 28.04
N GLU A 302 16.65 -2.34 27.55
CA GLU A 302 16.95 -3.78 27.66
C GLU A 302 17.07 -4.27 29.11
N ARG A 303 17.48 -3.37 30.02
CA ARG A 303 17.68 -3.69 31.42
C ARG A 303 16.36 -3.77 32.23
N HIS A 304 15.31 -3.09 31.78
CA HIS A 304 14.04 -2.95 32.51
C HIS A 304 12.92 -3.74 31.84
#